data_AF-A0A2U1SY69-F1
#
_entry.id   AF-A0A2U1SY69-F1
#
_cell.length_a   1.000
_cell.length_b   1.000
_cell.length_c   1.000
_cell.angle_alpha   90.00
_cell.angle_beta   90.00
_cell.angle_gamma   90.00
#
_symmetry.space_group_name_H-M   'P 1'
#
loop_
_entity.id
_entity.type
_entity.pdbx_description
1 polymer ?
#
loop_
_entity_poly.entity_id
_entity_poly.type
_entity_poly.pdbx_seq_one_letter_code
_entity_poly.pdbx_strand_id
1 'polypeptide(L)'
;MAKPARDIEPDSELTTDNAPGKGRPTPTRKEREAANQRPLVSNDRKTANREAKAKYNEARDRARVGMANGEEKYLPARDKGAQRKYVRDYVDARFSIGELMIPVMLLIIVMSFVADPLIGIVSVFVLWAFFLLAVLDCIVAGWLVTRRLTAKFGTVQKGTRWYCAMRCLQMRPMRLPKPQVKRREFPA
;
A
#
# COMPACT_ATOMS: atom_id res chain seq x y z
N MET A 1 -37.60 75.93 -34.72
CA MET A 1 -36.57 74.89 -34.85
C MET A 1 -37.10 73.82 -35.79
N ALA A 2 -36.34 73.56 -36.86
CA ALA A 2 -36.36 72.46 -37.84
C ALA A 2 -37.71 71.91 -38.38
N LYS A 3 -37.89 72.14 -39.68
CA LYS A 3 -38.85 71.57 -40.65
C LYS A 3 -38.44 70.11 -41.04
N PRO A 4 -39.19 69.39 -41.92
CA PRO A 4 -39.68 68.04 -41.68
C PRO A 4 -39.24 67.05 -42.80
N ALA A 5 -39.77 65.81 -42.80
CA ALA A 5 -40.09 64.95 -43.96
C ALA A 5 -40.19 63.49 -43.47
N ARG A 6 -41.33 62.78 -43.61
CA ARG A 6 -41.77 62.05 -44.83
C ARG A 6 -40.78 60.94 -45.20
N ASP A 7 -41.09 59.67 -45.44
CA ASP A 7 -42.30 59.00 -45.94
C ASP A 7 -42.02 57.47 -45.97
N ILE A 8 -43.07 56.63 -45.84
CA ILE A 8 -43.39 55.42 -46.66
C ILE A 8 -42.50 54.13 -46.57
N GLU A 9 -43.17 52.99 -46.30
CA GLU A 9 -42.82 51.54 -46.45
C GLU A 9 -42.29 51.14 -47.85
N PRO A 10 -41.70 49.94 -48.17
CA PRO A 10 -42.06 48.59 -47.66
C PRO A 10 -40.93 47.51 -47.59
N ASP A 11 -41.39 46.29 -47.27
CA ASP A 11 -40.80 44.94 -47.25
C ASP A 11 -39.79 44.58 -48.38
N SER A 12 -38.63 44.00 -48.03
CA SER A 12 -37.69 43.25 -48.90
C SER A 12 -36.56 42.67 -48.01
N GLU A 13 -36.02 41.47 -48.09
CA GLU A 13 -36.04 40.42 -49.10
C GLU A 13 -35.43 39.17 -48.43
N LEU A 14 -35.96 38.00 -48.77
CA LEU A 14 -35.37 36.70 -48.50
C LEU A 14 -34.00 36.60 -49.17
N THR A 15 -32.93 36.40 -48.40
CA THR A 15 -31.66 35.89 -48.94
C THR A 15 -31.41 34.48 -48.40
N THR A 16 -32.02 33.52 -49.07
CA THR A 16 -31.52 32.15 -49.11
C THR A 16 -30.36 32.12 -50.10
N ASP A 17 -29.12 32.10 -49.61
CA ASP A 17 -28.06 31.35 -50.27
C ASP A 17 -26.85 31.18 -49.35
N ASN A 18 -26.49 29.92 -49.08
CA ASN A 18 -25.13 29.37 -49.07
C ASN A 18 -25.13 28.02 -48.35
N ALA A 19 -25.16 26.95 -49.14
CA ALA A 19 -24.87 25.59 -48.70
C ALA A 19 -23.48 25.53 -48.03
N PRO A 20 -23.27 24.72 -46.97
CA PRO A 20 -21.95 24.47 -46.44
C PRO A 20 -21.23 23.54 -47.41
N GLY A 21 -20.57 24.10 -48.41
CA GLY A 21 -19.63 23.36 -49.25
C GLY A 21 -18.64 22.62 -48.37
N LYS A 22 -18.32 21.36 -48.71
CA LYS A 22 -17.29 20.54 -48.04
C LYS A 22 -15.91 21.17 -48.29
N GLY A 23 -15.63 22.24 -47.56
CA GLY A 23 -14.52 23.17 -47.78
C GLY A 23 -13.30 22.91 -46.92
N ARG A 24 -13.02 21.65 -46.58
CA ARG A 24 -11.72 21.29 -46.01
C ARG A 24 -11.08 20.22 -46.88
N PRO A 25 -9.92 20.52 -47.50
CA PRO A 25 -9.11 19.50 -48.17
C PRO A 25 -8.93 18.32 -47.20
N THR A 26 -9.24 17.11 -47.67
CA THR A 26 -8.82 15.91 -46.93
C THR A 26 -7.31 15.98 -46.74
N PRO A 27 -6.80 15.93 -45.49
CA PRO A 27 -5.38 16.08 -45.23
C PRO A 27 -4.58 15.09 -46.07
N THR A 28 -3.54 15.61 -46.70
CA THR A 28 -2.72 14.85 -47.65
C THR A 28 -2.10 13.65 -46.94
N ARG A 29 -1.84 12.57 -47.69
CA ARG A 29 -1.28 11.33 -47.15
C ARG A 29 0.00 11.58 -46.32
N LYS A 30 0.82 12.54 -46.74
CA LYS A 30 2.03 12.99 -46.03
C LYS A 30 1.74 13.61 -44.65
N GLU A 31 0.68 14.40 -44.52
CA GLU A 31 0.27 15.00 -43.23
C GLU A 31 -0.31 13.94 -42.30
N ARG A 32 -1.06 12.97 -42.84
CA ARG A 32 -1.55 11.83 -42.05
C ARG A 32 -0.42 10.89 -41.62
N GLU A 33 0.56 10.65 -42.47
CA GLU A 33 1.75 9.86 -42.13
C GLU A 33 2.63 10.60 -41.11
N ALA A 34 2.84 11.91 -41.24
CA ALA A 34 3.58 12.72 -40.26
C ALA A 34 2.86 12.79 -38.89
N ALA A 35 1.52 12.88 -38.87
CA ALA A 35 0.75 12.83 -37.64
C ALA A 35 0.75 11.44 -36.99
N ASN A 36 0.87 10.37 -37.79
CA ASN A 36 1.03 8.99 -37.30
C ASN A 36 2.47 8.60 -36.98
N GLN A 37 3.46 9.38 -37.45
CA GLN A 37 4.86 9.21 -37.06
C GLN A 37 5.02 9.70 -35.62
N ARG A 38 4.75 8.80 -34.67
CA ARG A 38 5.23 8.94 -33.30
C ARG A 38 6.70 8.53 -33.30
N PRO A 39 7.67 9.45 -33.20
CA PRO A 39 9.07 9.07 -33.15
C PRO A 39 9.28 8.17 -31.92
N LEU A 40 9.87 6.99 -32.12
CA LEU A 40 10.17 6.03 -31.05
C LEU A 40 11.07 6.61 -29.95
N VAL A 41 11.74 7.73 -30.25
CA VAL A 41 12.58 8.50 -29.32
C VAL A 41 12.13 9.95 -29.39
N SER A 42 11.52 10.46 -28.31
CA SER A 42 11.24 11.89 -28.18
C SER A 42 12.56 12.65 -28.30
N ASN A 43 12.61 13.69 -29.16
CA ASN A 43 13.77 14.59 -29.26
C ASN A 43 14.16 15.23 -27.91
N ASP A 44 13.24 15.19 -26.94
CA ASP A 44 13.42 15.72 -25.60
C ASP A 44 13.61 14.57 -24.57
N ARG A 45 14.74 13.87 -24.67
CA ARG A 45 15.16 12.79 -23.75
C ARG A 45 15.03 13.18 -22.27
N LYS A 46 15.16 14.47 -21.95
CA LYS A 46 15.13 14.99 -20.59
C LYS A 46 13.70 15.02 -20.02
N THR A 47 12.70 15.40 -20.81
CA THR A 47 11.29 15.38 -20.39
C THR A 47 10.77 13.95 -20.33
N ALA A 48 11.08 13.11 -21.32
CA ALA A 48 10.74 11.68 -21.27
C ALA A 48 11.36 10.94 -20.07
N ASN A 49 12.61 11.24 -19.71
CA ASN A 49 13.25 10.65 -18.52
C ASN A 49 12.63 11.17 -17.20
N ARG A 50 12.23 12.45 -17.14
CA ARG A 50 11.50 13.01 -15.99
C ARG A 50 10.14 12.34 -15.82
N GLU A 51 9.40 12.15 -16.90
CA GLU A 51 8.11 11.44 -16.89
C GLU A 51 8.26 9.97 -16.54
N ALA A 52 9.28 9.27 -17.07
CA ALA A 52 9.57 7.90 -16.72
C ALA A 52 9.90 7.76 -15.22
N LYS A 53 10.69 8.70 -14.67
CA LYS A 53 11.03 8.74 -13.25
C LYS A 53 9.80 9.06 -12.38
N ALA A 54 8.94 9.98 -12.81
CA ALA A 54 7.68 10.28 -12.14
C ALA A 54 6.76 9.04 -12.10
N LYS A 55 6.57 8.37 -13.25
CA LYS A 55 5.79 7.12 -13.34
C LYS A 55 6.36 6.01 -12.47
N TYR A 56 7.69 5.89 -12.40
CA TYR A 56 8.35 4.92 -11.53
C TYR A 56 8.12 5.23 -10.04
N ASN A 57 8.25 6.50 -9.64
CA ASN A 57 7.98 6.93 -8.27
C ASN A 57 6.51 6.67 -7.89
N GLU A 58 5.56 7.05 -8.75
CA GLU A 58 4.13 6.79 -8.53
C GLU A 58 3.81 5.30 -8.44
N ALA A 59 4.46 4.46 -9.26
CA ALA A 59 4.30 3.00 -9.17
C ALA A 59 4.84 2.46 -7.85
N ARG A 60 5.97 3.00 -7.38
CA ARG A 60 6.61 2.62 -6.10
C ARG A 60 5.78 3.07 -4.91
N ASP A 61 5.21 4.27 -4.96
CA ASP A 61 4.34 4.80 -3.91
C ASP A 61 3.03 4.02 -3.84
N ARG A 62 2.41 3.72 -4.98
CA ARG A 62 1.24 2.81 -5.04
C ARG A 62 1.56 1.44 -4.48
N ALA A 63 2.72 0.87 -4.80
CA ALA A 63 3.14 -0.42 -4.23
C ALA A 63 3.37 -0.34 -2.71
N ARG A 64 3.92 0.76 -2.22
CA ARG A 64 4.15 0.99 -0.77
C ARG A 64 2.82 1.15 -0.02
N VAL A 65 1.89 1.92 -0.57
CA VAL A 65 0.55 2.12 -0.03
C VAL A 65 -0.24 0.80 -0.08
N GLY A 66 -0.24 0.11 -1.22
CA GLY A 66 -0.90 -1.19 -1.37
C GLY A 66 -0.33 -2.26 -0.42
N MET A 67 0.99 -2.27 -0.19
CA MET A 67 1.60 -3.15 0.81
C MET A 67 1.19 -2.76 2.24
N ALA A 68 1.12 -1.47 2.55
CA ALA A 68 0.67 -1.00 3.85
C ALA A 68 -0.81 -1.34 4.11
N ASN A 69 -1.65 -1.21 3.08
CA ASN A 69 -3.08 -1.56 3.09
C ASN A 69 -3.33 -3.08 3.07
N GLY A 70 -2.30 -3.88 2.80
CA GLY A 70 -2.42 -5.33 2.76
C GLY A 70 -3.08 -5.88 1.49
N GLU A 71 -3.07 -5.12 0.40
CA GLU A 71 -3.59 -5.53 -0.91
C GLU A 71 -2.79 -6.71 -1.47
N GLU A 72 -3.48 -7.82 -1.76
CA GLU A 72 -2.85 -9.11 -2.10
C GLU A 72 -1.90 -9.06 -3.32
N LYS A 73 -2.16 -8.12 -4.25
CA LYS A 73 -1.31 -7.86 -5.42
C LYS A 73 0.09 -7.39 -5.04
N TYR A 74 0.19 -6.52 -4.04
CA TYR A 74 1.43 -5.84 -3.63
C TYR A 74 2.16 -6.54 -2.48
N LEU A 75 1.59 -7.63 -1.96
CA LEU A 75 2.22 -8.44 -0.92
C LEU A 75 3.39 -9.28 -1.46
N PRO A 76 4.42 -9.56 -0.65
CA PRO A 76 5.41 -10.59 -0.95
C PRO A 76 4.77 -11.99 -0.98
N ALA A 77 5.33 -12.91 -1.76
CA ALA A 77 4.80 -14.29 -1.90
C ALA A 77 4.61 -15.02 -0.55
N ARG A 78 5.45 -14.73 0.44
CA ARG A 78 5.36 -15.29 1.82
C ARG A 78 4.12 -14.83 2.60
N ASP A 79 3.58 -13.65 2.28
CA ASP A 79 2.50 -12.97 3.00
C ASP A 79 1.14 -13.09 2.29
N LYS A 80 1.13 -13.66 1.07
CA LYS A 80 -0.05 -13.86 0.21
C LYS A 80 -0.89 -15.06 0.63
N GLY A 81 -2.19 -15.00 0.32
CA GLY A 81 -3.14 -16.10 0.50
C GLY A 81 -4.00 -16.00 1.77
N ALA A 82 -5.15 -16.67 1.71
CA ALA A 82 -6.17 -16.65 2.77
C ALA A 82 -5.66 -17.18 4.12
N GLN A 83 -4.84 -18.24 4.12
CA GLN A 83 -4.28 -18.79 5.36
C GLN A 83 -3.28 -17.83 6.02
N ARG A 84 -2.41 -17.18 5.23
CA ARG A 84 -1.47 -16.18 5.75
C ARG A 84 -2.21 -14.96 6.27
N LYS A 85 -3.24 -14.49 5.57
CA LYS A 85 -4.13 -13.42 6.04
C LYS A 85 -4.73 -13.77 7.41
N TYR A 86 -5.30 -14.97 7.56
CA TYR A 86 -5.85 -15.42 8.84
C TYR A 86 -4.82 -15.40 9.97
N VAL A 87 -3.59 -15.86 9.70
CA VAL A 87 -2.50 -15.81 10.69
C VAL A 87 -2.13 -14.38 11.06
N ARG A 88 -2.05 -13.48 10.07
CA ARG A 88 -1.77 -12.06 10.30
C ARG A 88 -2.82 -11.45 11.21
N ASP A 89 -4.10 -11.60 10.86
CA ASP A 89 -5.22 -11.05 11.61
C ASP A 89 -5.28 -11.63 13.03
N TYR A 90 -5.05 -12.95 13.17
CA TYR A 90 -5.05 -13.60 14.48
C TYR A 90 -3.93 -13.10 15.41
N VAL A 91 -2.70 -13.00 14.90
CA VAL A 91 -1.55 -12.52 15.68
C VAL A 91 -1.68 -11.03 15.98
N ASP A 92 -2.22 -10.25 15.05
CA ASP A 92 -2.41 -8.80 15.21
C ASP A 92 -3.56 -8.47 16.17
N ALA A 93 -4.53 -9.37 16.35
CA ALA A 93 -5.60 -9.27 17.34
C ALA A 93 -5.14 -9.59 18.77
N ARG A 94 -4.10 -10.42 18.96
CA ARG A 94 -3.64 -10.81 20.31
C ARG A 94 -2.64 -9.82 20.91
N PHE A 95 -2.39 -9.98 22.20
CA PHE A 95 -1.19 -9.43 22.85
C PHE A 95 -0.08 -10.48 22.79
N SER A 96 1.05 -10.13 22.17
CA SER A 96 2.25 -10.98 22.10
C SER A 96 3.29 -10.44 23.08
N ILE A 97 3.91 -11.33 23.87
CA ILE A 97 4.97 -10.95 24.81
C ILE A 97 6.17 -10.36 24.07
N GLY A 98 6.42 -10.79 22.84
CA GLY A 98 7.47 -10.24 21.97
C GLY A 98 7.37 -8.73 21.72
N GLU A 99 6.18 -8.12 21.80
CA GLU A 99 6.02 -6.66 21.67
C GLU A 99 6.63 -5.90 22.86
N LEU A 100 6.70 -6.54 24.04
CA LEU A 100 7.29 -5.97 25.26
C LEU A 100 8.81 -6.17 25.31
N MET A 101 9.40 -6.95 24.40
CA MET A 101 10.83 -7.26 24.43
C MET A 101 11.70 -6.01 24.30
N ILE A 102 11.33 -5.08 23.41
CA ILE A 102 12.10 -3.84 23.20
C ILE A 102 12.04 -2.91 24.42
N PRO A 103 10.84 -2.61 24.99
CA PRO A 103 10.74 -1.87 26.26
C PRO A 103 11.53 -2.51 27.42
N VAL A 104 11.44 -3.83 27.58
CA VAL A 104 12.16 -4.57 28.62
C VAL A 104 13.67 -4.49 28.41
N MET A 105 14.13 -4.64 27.17
CA MET A 105 15.56 -4.52 26.84
C MET A 105 16.09 -3.11 27.12
N LEU A 106 15.31 -2.07 26.79
CA LEU A 106 15.67 -0.69 27.11
C LEU A 106 15.77 -0.48 28.62
N LEU A 107 14.81 -1.01 29.39
CA LEU A 107 14.84 -0.95 30.86
C LEU A 107 16.10 -1.61 31.43
N ILE A 108 16.50 -2.77 30.90
CA ILE A 108 17.71 -3.47 31.33
C ILE A 108 18.97 -2.65 30.99
N ILE A 109 19.02 -2.01 29.81
CA ILE A 109 20.14 -1.14 29.45
C ILE A 109 20.24 0.03 30.43
N VAL A 110 19.11 0.63 30.82
CA VAL A 110 19.09 1.71 31.82
C VAL A 110 19.59 1.20 33.18
N MET A 111 19.13 0.03 33.62
CA MET A 111 19.60 -0.61 34.86
C MET A 111 21.09 -0.96 34.83
N SER A 112 21.66 -1.23 33.65
CA SER A 112 23.08 -1.52 33.48
C SER A 112 23.99 -0.32 33.77
N PHE A 113 23.48 0.92 33.79
CA PHE A 113 24.25 2.09 34.23
C PHE A 113 24.38 2.17 35.76
N VAL A 114 23.59 1.39 36.50
CA VAL A 114 23.74 1.27 37.96
C VAL A 114 24.92 0.33 38.22
N ALA A 115 25.99 0.86 38.84
CA ALA A 115 27.21 0.12 39.14
C ALA A 115 27.04 -0.83 40.35
N ASP A 116 25.95 -1.60 40.38
CA ASP A 116 25.68 -2.62 41.39
C ASP A 116 25.77 -4.03 40.75
N PRO A 117 26.71 -4.88 41.19
CA PRO A 117 26.85 -6.25 40.71
C PRO A 117 25.58 -7.10 40.85
N LEU A 118 24.78 -6.89 41.91
CA LEU A 118 23.54 -7.63 42.13
C LEU A 118 22.49 -7.28 41.08
N ILE A 119 22.38 -6.00 40.72
CA ILE A 119 21.45 -5.54 39.69
C ILE A 119 21.83 -6.13 38.34
N GLY A 120 23.12 -6.21 38.02
CA GLY A 120 23.60 -6.86 36.80
C GLY A 120 23.19 -8.34 36.71
N ILE A 121 23.44 -9.10 37.78
CA ILE A 121 23.09 -10.54 37.83
C ILE A 121 21.58 -10.75 37.70
N VAL A 122 20.79 -10.02 38.50
CA VAL A 122 19.32 -10.13 38.48
C VAL A 122 18.77 -9.76 37.10
N SER A 123 19.31 -8.70 36.48
CA SER A 123 18.88 -8.27 35.13
C SER A 123 19.10 -9.35 34.08
N VAL A 124 20.22 -10.09 34.15
CA VAL A 124 20.50 -11.22 33.24
C VAL A 124 19.48 -12.34 33.44
N PHE A 125 19.19 -12.74 34.68
CA PHE A 125 18.18 -13.77 34.93
C PHE A 125 16.78 -13.34 34.47
N VAL A 126 16.40 -12.09 34.74
CA VAL A 126 15.12 -11.52 34.27
C VAL A 126 15.05 -11.53 32.75
N LEU A 127 16.12 -11.17 32.05
CA LEU A 127 16.20 -11.21 30.59
C LEU A 127 15.97 -12.63 30.05
N TRP A 128 16.68 -13.62 30.61
CA TRP A 128 16.54 -15.01 30.19
C TRP A 128 15.15 -15.58 30.49
N ALA A 129 14.59 -15.28 31.67
CA ALA A 129 13.23 -15.68 32.03
C ALA A 129 12.20 -15.05 31.07
N PHE A 130 12.33 -13.76 30.76
CA PHE A 130 11.48 -13.07 29.81
C PHE A 130 11.61 -13.67 28.39
N PHE A 131 12.83 -13.97 27.96
CA PHE A 131 13.09 -14.58 26.67
C PHE A 131 12.42 -15.97 26.58
N LEU A 132 12.54 -16.81 27.61
CA LEU A 132 11.86 -18.10 27.67
C LEU A 132 10.34 -17.97 27.60
N LEU A 133 9.77 -17.00 28.33
CA LEU A 133 8.33 -16.71 28.26
C LEU A 133 7.90 -16.27 26.86
N ALA A 134 8.69 -15.42 26.19
CA ALA A 134 8.41 -14.99 24.82
C ALA A 134 8.48 -16.16 23.82
N VAL A 135 9.45 -17.06 23.97
CA VAL A 135 9.57 -18.27 23.13
C VAL A 135 8.37 -19.20 23.36
N LEU A 136 7.99 -19.44 24.62
CA LEU A 136 6.83 -20.26 24.97
C LEU A 136 5.54 -19.68 24.36
N ASP A 137 5.35 -18.37 24.49
CA ASP A 137 4.24 -17.62 23.92
C ASP A 137 4.17 -17.77 22.38
N CYS A 138 5.31 -17.77 21.68
CA CYS A 138 5.37 -18.03 20.25
C CYS A 138 5.00 -19.47 19.88
N ILE A 139 5.43 -20.46 20.68
CA ILE A 139 5.09 -21.87 20.46
C ILE A 139 3.58 -22.08 20.66
N VAL A 140 3.02 -21.54 21.74
CA VAL A 140 1.59 -21.62 22.05
C VAL A 140 0.76 -20.94 20.96
N ALA A 141 1.14 -19.73 20.54
CA ALA A 141 0.46 -19.01 19.46
C ALA A 141 0.52 -19.79 18.13
N GLY A 142 1.69 -20.35 17.79
CA GLY A 142 1.86 -21.17 16.60
C GLY A 142 0.99 -22.43 16.62
N TRP A 143 0.87 -23.09 17.77
CA TRP A 143 0.02 -24.27 17.94
C TRP A 143 -1.47 -23.91 17.83
N LEU A 144 -1.90 -22.84 18.51
CA LEU A 144 -3.29 -22.38 18.52
C LEU A 144 -3.76 -21.94 17.13
N VAL A 145 -2.94 -21.18 16.40
CA VAL A 145 -3.22 -20.77 15.01
C VAL A 145 -3.33 -22.00 14.10
N THR A 146 -2.41 -22.96 14.24
CA THR A 146 -2.43 -24.18 13.44
C THR A 146 -3.73 -24.94 13.66
N ARG A 147 -4.15 -25.12 14.92
CA ARG A 147 -5.41 -25.80 15.27
C ARG A 147 -6.63 -25.08 14.67
N ARG A 148 -6.67 -23.75 14.71
CA ARG A 148 -7.76 -22.96 14.13
C ARG A 148 -7.77 -22.99 12.60
N LEU A 149 -6.60 -22.94 11.97
CA LEU A 149 -6.49 -23.08 10.52
C LEU A 149 -6.93 -24.45 10.05
N THR A 150 -6.55 -25.53 10.75
CA THR A 150 -7.02 -26.88 10.43
C THR A 150 -8.54 -26.97 10.56
N ALA A 151 -9.12 -26.38 11.62
CA ALA A 151 -10.57 -26.36 11.79
C ALA A 151 -11.30 -25.58 10.68
N LYS A 152 -10.70 -24.48 10.17
CA LYS A 152 -11.34 -23.61 9.17
C LYS A 152 -11.09 -24.03 7.72
N PHE A 153 -9.88 -24.44 7.40
CA PHE A 153 -9.42 -24.71 6.02
C PHE A 153 -9.14 -26.20 5.77
N GLY A 154 -9.25 -27.08 6.77
CA GLY A 154 -8.95 -28.51 6.70
C GLY A 154 -7.46 -28.85 6.58
N THR A 155 -6.66 -27.93 6.03
CA THR A 155 -5.21 -28.11 5.79
C THR A 155 -4.44 -26.87 6.19
N VAL A 156 -3.17 -27.04 6.55
CA VAL A 156 -2.28 -25.94 6.96
C VAL A 156 -1.07 -25.87 6.04
N GLN A 157 -0.79 -24.68 5.52
CA GLN A 157 0.40 -24.42 4.73
C GLN A 157 1.68 -24.67 5.54
N LYS A 158 2.70 -25.24 4.87
CA LYS A 158 4.02 -25.44 5.47
C LYS A 158 4.62 -24.10 5.92
N GLY A 159 5.32 -24.10 7.06
CA GLY A 159 5.94 -22.90 7.61
C GLY A 159 4.98 -21.88 8.23
N THR A 160 3.71 -22.25 8.47
CA THR A 160 2.75 -21.36 9.16
C THR A 160 3.15 -21.08 10.60
N ARG A 161 3.65 -22.08 11.32
CA ARG A 161 4.14 -21.94 12.70
C ARG A 161 5.33 -20.98 12.79
N TRP A 162 6.31 -21.16 11.90
CA TRP A 162 7.48 -20.29 11.83
C TRP A 162 7.11 -18.85 11.51
N TYR A 163 6.22 -18.66 10.54
CA TYR A 163 5.69 -17.34 10.17
C TYR A 163 4.93 -16.67 11.32
N CYS A 164 4.08 -17.43 12.03
CA CYS A 164 3.38 -16.94 13.22
C CYS A 164 4.37 -16.49 14.31
N ALA A 165 5.39 -17.30 14.60
CA ALA A 165 6.43 -16.96 15.56
C ALA A 165 7.14 -15.66 15.18
N MET A 166 7.63 -15.55 13.94
CA MET A 166 8.34 -14.35 13.47
C MET A 166 7.48 -13.08 13.59
N ARG A 167 6.17 -13.20 13.37
CA ARG A 167 5.23 -12.09 13.53
C ARG A 167 4.95 -11.76 15.01
N CYS A 168 4.95 -12.74 15.90
CA CYS A 168 4.78 -12.53 17.35
C CYS A 168 5.94 -11.75 17.99
N LEU A 169 7.17 -11.92 17.48
CA LEU A 169 8.34 -11.18 17.97
C LEU A 169 8.38 -9.72 17.50
N GLN A 170 7.80 -9.41 16.34
CA GLN A 170 7.81 -8.05 15.80
C GLN A 170 6.80 -7.15 16.53
N MET A 171 7.16 -5.89 16.78
CA MET A 171 6.22 -4.90 17.33
C MET A 171 5.11 -4.56 16.34
N ARG A 172 3.86 -4.46 16.83
CA ARG A 172 2.65 -4.17 16.04
C ARG A 172 2.76 -3.00 15.03
N PRO A 173 3.34 -1.82 15.36
CA PRO A 173 3.49 -0.73 14.38
C PRO A 173 4.61 -0.96 13.35
N MET A 174 5.61 -1.80 13.66
CA MET A 174 6.75 -2.10 12.78
C MET A 174 6.43 -3.24 11.80
N ARG A 175 5.32 -3.95 12.01
CA ARG A 175 4.85 -5.01 11.09
C ARG A 175 4.34 -4.39 9.79
N LEU A 176 4.94 -4.80 8.68
CA LEU A 176 4.37 -4.64 7.33
C LEU A 176 3.89 -6.03 6.88
N PRO A 177 2.67 -6.19 6.33
CA PRO A 177 1.57 -5.22 6.18
C PRO A 177 1.03 -4.73 7.52
N LYS A 178 0.49 -3.51 7.54
CA LYS A 178 -0.07 -2.95 8.78
C LYS A 178 -1.22 -3.84 9.28
N PRO A 179 -1.38 -3.96 10.62
CA PRO A 179 -2.53 -4.62 11.23
C PRO A 179 -3.84 -4.09 10.67
N GLN A 180 -4.68 -5.00 10.14
CA GLN A 180 -6.00 -4.65 9.59
C GLN A 180 -7.10 -4.74 10.65
N VAL A 181 -6.86 -5.47 11.74
CA VAL A 181 -7.82 -5.73 12.82
C VAL A 181 -7.43 -5.03 14.12
N LYS A 182 -8.43 -4.68 14.94
CA LYS A 182 -8.21 -4.16 16.29
C LYS A 182 -7.79 -5.28 17.25
N ARG A 183 -7.25 -4.91 18.41
CA ARG A 183 -6.95 -5.92 19.44
C ARG A 183 -8.25 -6.58 19.90
N ARG A 184 -8.20 -7.89 20.15
CA ARG A 184 -9.31 -8.77 20.51
C ARG A 184 -10.34 -9.04 19.40
N GLU A 185 -10.12 -8.51 18.20
CA GLU A 185 -10.96 -8.79 17.03
C GLU A 185 -10.40 -10.00 16.28
N PHE A 186 -10.77 -11.20 16.75
CA PHE A 186 -10.26 -12.43 16.15
C PHE A 186 -10.99 -12.75 14.84
N PRO A 187 -10.27 -13.22 13.80
CA PRO A 187 -10.90 -13.65 12.56
C PRO A 187 -11.74 -14.91 12.82
N ALA A 188 -13.02 -14.84 12.42
CA ALA A 188 -13.89 -16.02 12.28
C ALA A 188 -13.33 -16.96 11.22
#